data_AF-A0A8H5ERP2-F1
#
_entry.id   AF-A0A8H5ERP2-F1
#
_cell.length_a   1.000
_cell.length_b   1.000
_cell.length_c   1.000
_cell.angle_alpha   90.00
_cell.angle_beta   90.00
_cell.angle_gamma   90.00
#
_symmetry.space_group_name_H-M   'P 1'
#
loop_
_entity.id
_entity.type
_entity.pdbx_description
1 polymer ?
#
loop_
_entity_poly.entity_id
_entity_poly.type
_entity_poly.pdbx_seq_one_letter_code
_entity_poly.pdbx_strand_id
1 'polypeptide(L)'
;MNASKLFSFVLASVLVAPSLAVTLTQPTQLQTTSYDYVIVGAGTAGLALASRLSENPKVSVLVLEAGISDEGNIPIQAPFLGPTLTPNTQLDWNYTITPQVGMNGRTFAYPRGKVLGGSSSVNYLFHQFGTKEDWDRLGAVSGDNGWTWANMRKYVQKHEKFVPPIDGHNTTGQFIPSNHGFNGAVSVTLQGFNTTIDSRAIGVTKDLPQEFPFNQDLAGGDQPMLGLGYVQTSASGGIRSSSSVAYLAPANTRPNLTVLINATVMKLLSTTPNSRSLKAFRSIQFTNTPGTAPTPAGRTFTVTARKEVILSAGSVGSTQILMLSGIGDPNKLKALKIPLTLTNNDVGENLSDHTLLPNIFNVVDTPKSVGSLDRVLGNATQVQNVLQQYVTTHTGMFANNIANNFGFFRISDKLPVFKTTPDPAPGVKSPHWELINSDFYVNPGVDRPTTGNFMTVAAVLLTPTSRGSITLKSNNPFDKPLINPN
;
A
#
# COMPACT_ATOMS: atom_id res chain seq x y z
N MET A 1 -9.17 -65.67 13.08
CA MET A 1 -9.22 -65.73 11.60
C MET A 1 -9.38 -64.29 11.11
N ASN A 2 -8.25 -63.63 10.83
CA ASN A 2 -7.71 -63.31 9.50
C ASN A 2 -8.30 -61.99 8.98
N ALA A 3 -7.65 -60.83 9.16
CA ALA A 3 -6.44 -60.32 8.51
C ALA A 3 -6.64 -59.82 7.06
N SER A 4 -6.25 -58.54 6.84
CA SER A 4 -5.63 -57.98 5.61
C SER A 4 -6.55 -57.81 4.38
N LYS A 5 -6.59 -56.74 3.58
CA LYS A 5 -5.81 -55.51 3.30
C LYS A 5 -6.66 -54.70 2.30
N LEU A 6 -6.61 -53.37 2.29
CA LEU A 6 -6.05 -52.62 1.14
C LEU A 6 -5.90 -51.13 1.49
N PHE A 7 -4.64 -50.75 1.62
CA PHE A 7 -4.10 -49.39 1.53
C PHE A 7 -4.05 -48.96 0.06
N SER A 8 -4.34 -47.69 -0.23
CA SER A 8 -3.78 -46.87 -1.33
C SER A 8 -4.21 -45.41 -1.11
N PHE A 9 -3.41 -44.62 -0.39
CA PHE A 9 -2.51 -43.58 -0.94
C PHE A 9 -3.18 -42.57 -1.89
N VAL A 10 -3.51 -41.38 -1.37
CA VAL A 10 -2.92 -40.13 -1.88
C VAL A 10 -2.50 -39.30 -0.67
N LEU A 11 -1.20 -39.37 -0.38
CA LEU A 11 -0.50 -38.44 0.48
C LEU A 11 -0.49 -37.10 -0.27
N ALA A 12 -1.42 -36.20 0.03
CA ALA A 12 -1.26 -34.80 -0.34
C ALA A 12 -0.29 -34.15 0.66
N SER A 13 0.96 -34.61 0.64
CA SER A 13 2.08 -33.82 1.10
C SER A 13 2.26 -32.68 0.12
N VAL A 14 1.47 -31.62 0.27
CA VAL A 14 1.91 -30.31 -0.22
C VAL A 14 3.07 -29.96 0.70
N LEU A 15 4.26 -30.08 0.13
CA LEU A 15 5.49 -29.48 0.61
C LEU A 15 5.17 -28.04 1.06
N VAL A 16 4.94 -27.85 2.35
CA VAL A 16 5.35 -26.60 2.99
C VAL A 16 6.85 -26.65 2.88
N ALA A 17 7.40 -26.11 1.79
CA ALA A 17 8.82 -25.85 1.72
C ALA A 17 9.13 -24.99 2.95
N PRO A 18 9.97 -25.46 3.89
CA PRO A 18 10.40 -24.60 4.97
C PRO A 18 11.09 -23.39 4.33
N SER A 19 10.58 -22.22 4.69
CA SER A 19 11.07 -20.92 4.28
C SER A 19 12.59 -20.89 4.48
N LEU A 20 13.36 -20.62 3.42
CA LEU A 20 14.78 -20.30 3.56
C LEU A 20 15.21 -19.25 2.53
N ALA A 21 14.62 -18.06 2.61
CA ALA A 21 15.51 -16.93 2.93
C ALA A 21 15.44 -16.88 4.43
N VAL A 22 16.57 -16.57 5.05
CA VAL A 22 16.58 -16.44 6.49
C VAL A 22 15.85 -15.14 6.80
N THR A 23 14.53 -15.22 7.04
CA THR A 23 13.79 -14.16 7.72
C THR A 23 14.28 -14.20 9.16
N LEU A 24 15.25 -13.35 9.42
CA LEU A 24 15.86 -13.20 10.72
C LEU A 24 14.95 -12.35 11.60
N THR A 25 14.91 -12.68 12.89
CA THR A 25 14.15 -11.94 13.91
C THR A 25 15.07 -11.23 14.89
N GLN A 26 16.36 -11.56 14.87
CA GLN A 26 17.37 -11.04 15.77
C GLN A 26 18.62 -10.62 14.98
N PRO A 27 19.16 -9.41 15.22
CA PRO A 27 20.36 -8.94 14.52
C PRO A 27 21.59 -9.84 14.74
N THR A 28 21.66 -10.57 15.85
CA THR A 28 22.75 -11.51 16.16
C THR A 28 22.79 -12.72 15.22
N GLN A 29 21.73 -12.97 14.46
CA GLN A 29 21.69 -14.06 13.47
C GLN A 29 22.33 -13.68 12.13
N LEU A 30 22.64 -12.39 11.90
CA LEU A 30 23.34 -11.94 10.71
C LEU A 30 24.74 -12.55 10.67
N GLN A 31 25.05 -13.27 9.59
CA GLN A 31 26.37 -13.89 9.38
C GLN A 31 27.44 -12.88 8.96
N THR A 32 27.01 -11.73 8.45
CA THR A 32 27.88 -10.62 8.04
C THR A 32 27.16 -9.29 8.26
N THR A 33 27.94 -8.24 8.47
CA THR A 33 27.45 -6.86 8.54
C THR A 33 27.71 -6.08 7.25
N SER A 34 28.21 -6.74 6.20
CA SER A 34 28.48 -6.12 4.89
C SER A 34 27.76 -6.80 3.74
N TYR A 35 26.99 -6.01 2.97
CA TYR A 35 26.21 -6.46 1.81
C TYR A 35 26.51 -5.58 0.59
N ASP A 36 26.18 -5.99 -0.64
CA ASP A 36 26.31 -5.08 -1.78
C ASP A 36 25.27 -3.96 -1.69
N TYR A 37 24.03 -4.33 -1.36
CA TYR A 37 22.92 -3.41 -1.16
C TYR A 37 22.29 -3.62 0.22
N VAL A 38 21.96 -2.52 0.87
CA VAL A 38 21.12 -2.51 2.08
C VAL A 38 19.86 -1.71 1.78
N ILE A 39 18.70 -2.36 1.83
CA ILE A 39 17.39 -1.76 1.60
C ILE A 39 16.73 -1.51 2.96
N VAL A 40 16.30 -0.28 3.17
CA VAL A 40 15.63 0.16 4.40
C VAL A 40 14.12 0.18 4.16
N GLY A 41 13.40 -0.78 4.76
CA GLY A 41 11.97 -0.99 4.61
C GLY A 41 11.65 -2.13 3.63
N ALA A 42 10.97 -3.16 4.11
CA ALA A 42 10.41 -4.26 3.31
C ALA A 42 8.97 -3.96 2.85
N GLY A 43 8.72 -2.71 2.45
CA GLY A 43 7.44 -2.28 1.91
C GLY A 43 7.27 -2.58 0.42
N THR A 44 6.21 -2.02 -0.17
CA THR A 44 5.82 -2.22 -1.57
C THR A 44 6.97 -2.09 -2.56
N ALA A 45 7.74 -0.99 -2.49
CA ALA A 45 8.89 -0.77 -3.38
C ALA A 45 10.14 -1.55 -2.94
N GLY A 46 10.39 -1.62 -1.62
CA GLY A 46 11.60 -2.22 -1.07
C GLY A 46 11.73 -3.71 -1.40
N LEU A 47 10.63 -4.48 -1.31
CA LEU A 47 10.65 -5.90 -1.67
C LEU A 47 10.70 -6.15 -3.17
N ALA A 48 10.11 -5.28 -3.99
CA ALA A 48 10.29 -5.34 -5.45
C ALA A 48 11.78 -5.15 -5.81
N LEU A 49 12.44 -4.14 -5.24
CA LEU A 49 13.87 -3.89 -5.43
C LEU A 49 14.74 -5.06 -4.92
N ALA A 50 14.46 -5.57 -3.72
CA ALA A 50 15.20 -6.68 -3.13
C ALA A 50 15.12 -7.94 -4.02
N SER A 51 13.92 -8.27 -4.48
CA SER A 51 13.69 -9.41 -5.36
C SER A 51 14.41 -9.24 -6.69
N ARG A 52 14.34 -8.06 -7.34
CA ARG A 52 15.01 -7.83 -8.62
C ARG A 52 16.54 -7.79 -8.51
N LEU A 53 17.09 -7.14 -7.49
CA LEU A 53 18.54 -7.08 -7.28
C LEU A 53 19.14 -8.47 -6.98
N SER A 54 18.42 -9.28 -6.20
CA SER A 54 18.86 -10.63 -5.82
C SER A 54 18.72 -11.68 -6.94
N GLU A 55 18.09 -11.36 -8.07
CA GLU A 55 18.08 -12.24 -9.26
C GLU A 55 19.51 -12.53 -9.76
N ASN A 56 20.46 -11.61 -9.52
CA ASN A 56 21.88 -11.86 -9.75
C ASN A 56 22.51 -12.56 -8.53
N PRO A 57 22.91 -13.84 -8.61
CA PRO A 57 23.44 -14.60 -7.47
C PRO A 57 24.77 -14.05 -6.93
N LYS A 58 25.45 -13.17 -7.68
CA LYS A 58 26.70 -12.50 -7.26
C LYS A 58 26.47 -11.24 -6.43
N VAL A 59 25.22 -10.83 -6.23
CA VAL A 59 24.85 -9.61 -5.50
C VAL A 59 24.23 -10.00 -4.17
N SER A 60 24.81 -9.57 -3.04
CA SER A 60 24.21 -9.78 -1.73
C SER A 60 23.34 -8.60 -1.31
N VAL A 61 22.11 -8.89 -0.87
CA VAL A 61 21.10 -7.89 -0.49
C VAL A 61 20.65 -8.15 0.94
N LEU A 62 20.69 -7.11 1.78
CA LEU A 62 20.05 -7.11 3.09
C LEU A 62 18.83 -6.18 3.07
N VAL A 63 17.69 -6.65 3.54
CA VAL A 63 16.50 -5.83 3.80
C VAL A 63 16.29 -5.71 5.30
N LEU A 64 16.12 -4.49 5.80
CA LEU A 64 15.80 -4.20 7.19
C LEU A 64 14.35 -3.72 7.29
N GLU A 65 13.51 -4.44 8.04
CA GLU A 65 12.10 -4.11 8.26
C GLU A 65 11.80 -3.92 9.73
N ALA A 66 11.17 -2.80 10.09
CA ALA A 66 10.83 -2.49 11.49
C ALA A 66 9.68 -3.37 12.02
N GLY A 67 8.78 -3.78 11.14
CA GLY A 67 7.61 -4.58 11.42
C GLY A 67 7.86 -6.05 11.69
N ILE A 68 6.75 -6.75 11.95
CA ILE A 68 6.70 -8.20 12.14
C ILE A 68 6.51 -8.94 10.80
N SER A 69 6.51 -10.27 10.83
CA SER A 69 6.10 -11.10 9.69
C SER A 69 4.59 -10.95 9.40
N ASP A 70 4.21 -11.06 8.12
CA ASP A 70 2.82 -11.16 7.66
C ASP A 70 2.30 -12.61 7.57
N GLU A 71 3.18 -13.59 7.76
CA GLU A 71 2.87 -15.02 7.64
C GLU A 71 1.76 -15.48 8.59
N GLY A 72 0.82 -16.28 8.07
CA GLY A 72 -0.28 -16.87 8.85
C GLY A 72 -1.34 -15.87 9.34
N ASN A 73 -1.24 -14.58 9.00
CA ASN A 73 -2.18 -13.57 9.44
C ASN A 73 -3.43 -13.53 8.52
N ILE A 74 -4.52 -14.18 8.96
CA ILE A 74 -5.77 -14.26 8.19
C ILE A 74 -6.35 -12.88 7.81
N PRO A 75 -6.44 -11.88 8.72
CA PRO A 75 -6.85 -10.53 8.36
C PRO A 75 -6.01 -9.87 7.26
N ILE A 76 -4.69 -10.14 7.20
CA ILE A 76 -3.85 -9.64 6.09
C ILE A 76 -4.24 -10.35 4.78
N GLN A 77 -4.46 -11.66 4.83
CA GLN A 77 -4.75 -12.45 3.63
C GLN A 77 -6.12 -12.12 3.03
N ALA A 78 -7.14 -11.95 3.87
CA ALA A 78 -8.54 -11.73 3.47
C ALA A 78 -8.75 -10.29 2.97
N PRO A 79 -9.01 -10.05 1.67
CA PRO A 79 -9.13 -8.70 1.13
C PRO A 79 -10.14 -7.79 1.86
N PHE A 80 -11.30 -8.32 2.25
CA PHE A 80 -12.36 -7.54 2.91
C PHE A 80 -11.97 -7.06 4.32
N LEU A 81 -11.06 -7.76 4.98
CA LEU A 81 -10.61 -7.43 6.35
C LEU A 81 -9.55 -6.32 6.38
N GLY A 82 -9.14 -5.77 5.22
CA GLY A 82 -8.20 -4.65 5.13
C GLY A 82 -8.45 -3.51 6.15
N PRO A 83 -9.70 -3.01 6.30
CA PRO A 83 -10.01 -1.95 7.27
C PRO A 83 -9.75 -2.31 8.74
N THR A 84 -9.65 -3.59 9.11
CA THR A 84 -9.36 -3.98 10.51
C THR A 84 -7.87 -3.99 10.83
N LEU A 85 -7.01 -3.87 9.81
CA LEU A 85 -5.55 -3.97 9.96
C LEU A 85 -4.93 -2.67 10.49
N THR A 86 -5.56 -1.54 10.23
CA THR A 86 -5.10 -0.20 10.65
C THR A 86 -6.30 0.73 10.82
N PRO A 87 -6.22 1.77 11.66
CA PRO A 87 -5.10 2.14 12.53
C PRO A 87 -5.13 1.40 13.88
N ASN A 88 -4.22 1.76 14.80
CA ASN A 88 -4.20 1.32 16.20
C ASN A 88 -3.94 -0.18 16.39
N THR A 89 -3.11 -0.77 15.52
CA THR A 89 -2.70 -2.18 15.63
C THR A 89 -1.17 -2.30 15.67
N GLN A 90 -0.69 -3.52 15.89
CA GLN A 90 0.74 -3.83 15.77
C GLN A 90 1.27 -3.78 14.32
N LEU A 91 0.36 -3.82 13.35
CA LEU A 91 0.67 -3.76 11.91
C LEU A 91 0.73 -2.33 11.38
N ASP A 92 0.43 -1.34 12.24
CA ASP A 92 0.45 0.08 11.91
C ASP A 92 1.62 0.77 12.64
N TRP A 93 2.19 1.77 11.97
CA TRP A 93 3.05 2.75 12.62
C TRP A 93 2.29 3.65 13.60
N ASN A 94 0.96 3.72 13.53
CA ASN A 94 0.11 4.51 14.42
C ASN A 94 0.49 5.99 14.43
N TYR A 95 0.75 6.54 13.25
CA TYR A 95 0.95 7.98 13.10
C TYR A 95 -0.39 8.71 13.18
N THR A 96 -0.33 9.99 13.52
CA THR A 96 -1.44 10.93 13.41
C THR A 96 -0.98 12.19 12.69
N ILE A 97 -1.91 12.92 12.10
CA ILE A 97 -1.64 14.26 11.59
C ILE A 97 -1.80 15.32 12.68
N THR A 98 -1.16 16.46 12.51
CA THR A 98 -1.35 17.64 13.37
C THR A 98 -2.81 18.15 13.28
N PRO A 99 -3.26 19.00 14.21
CA PRO A 99 -4.55 19.67 14.08
C PRO A 99 -4.65 20.45 12.76
N GLN A 100 -5.65 20.14 11.94
CA GLN A 100 -5.82 20.78 10.64
C GLN A 100 -6.82 21.94 10.70
N VAL A 101 -6.36 23.15 10.36
CA VAL A 101 -7.22 24.35 10.33
C VAL A 101 -8.37 24.16 9.34
N GLY A 102 -8.09 23.63 8.15
CA GLY A 102 -9.11 23.32 7.13
C GLY A 102 -10.11 22.23 7.54
N MET A 103 -9.90 21.56 8.68
CA MET A 103 -10.79 20.54 9.22
C MET A 103 -11.26 20.87 10.64
N ASN A 104 -11.37 22.16 11.00
CA ASN A 104 -11.84 22.65 12.31
C ASN A 104 -10.98 22.17 13.49
N GLY A 105 -9.66 22.11 13.31
CA GLY A 105 -8.71 21.71 14.35
C GLY A 105 -8.70 20.21 14.67
N ARG A 106 -9.38 19.39 13.87
CA ARG A 106 -9.39 17.93 14.04
C ARG A 106 -8.03 17.33 13.70
N THR A 107 -7.72 16.21 14.34
CA THR A 107 -6.61 15.30 14.03
C THR A 107 -7.18 13.97 13.55
N PHE A 108 -6.44 13.28 12.70
CA PHE A 108 -6.81 11.98 12.15
C PHE A 108 -5.64 11.00 12.23
N ALA A 109 -5.97 9.72 12.32
CA ALA A 109 -4.98 8.67 12.13
C ALA A 109 -4.37 8.74 10.73
N TYR A 110 -3.09 8.43 10.61
CA TYR A 110 -2.33 8.46 9.37
C TYR A 110 -1.63 7.12 9.14
N PRO A 111 -2.40 6.03 8.93
CA PRO A 111 -1.89 4.67 9.02
C PRO A 111 -0.83 4.37 7.95
N ARG A 112 0.20 3.63 8.35
CA ARG A 112 1.27 3.12 7.48
C ARG A 112 1.63 1.70 7.92
N GLY A 113 1.74 0.77 6.97
CA GLY A 113 2.06 -0.62 7.29
C GLY A 113 3.44 -0.76 7.96
N LYS A 114 3.47 -1.38 9.14
CA LYS A 114 4.64 -1.78 9.91
C LYS A 114 4.70 -3.31 10.01
N VAL A 115 4.86 -3.96 8.86
CA VAL A 115 4.84 -5.41 8.67
C VAL A 115 5.60 -5.74 7.38
N LEU A 116 6.08 -6.95 7.18
CA LEU A 116 6.56 -7.41 5.86
C LEU A 116 5.51 -7.15 4.77
N GLY A 117 5.96 -6.58 3.65
CA GLY A 117 5.13 -6.05 2.58
C GLY A 117 4.64 -4.61 2.81
N GLY A 118 4.87 -4.05 4.01
CA GLY A 118 4.52 -2.69 4.40
C GLY A 118 3.04 -2.40 4.14
N SER A 119 2.74 -1.21 3.59
CA SER A 119 1.37 -0.82 3.29
C SER A 119 0.66 -1.73 2.28
N SER A 120 1.37 -2.49 1.42
CA SER A 120 0.69 -3.46 0.53
C SER A 120 0.05 -4.64 1.28
N SER A 121 0.50 -4.92 2.50
CA SER A 121 -0.08 -5.95 3.38
C SER A 121 -1.27 -5.44 4.19
N VAL A 122 -1.54 -4.13 4.19
CA VAL A 122 -2.62 -3.53 5.00
C VAL A 122 -3.54 -2.57 4.24
N ASN A 123 -3.27 -2.28 2.97
CA ASN A 123 -4.11 -1.42 2.13
C ASN A 123 -5.43 -2.12 1.71
N TYR A 124 -6.25 -1.42 0.93
CA TYR A 124 -7.51 -1.93 0.37
C TYR A 124 -7.36 -2.51 -1.05
N LEU A 125 -6.15 -2.96 -1.40
CA LEU A 125 -5.83 -3.75 -2.59
C LEU A 125 -6.16 -3.14 -3.97
N PHE A 126 -6.77 -1.95 -4.06
CA PHE A 126 -7.04 -1.26 -5.32
C PHE A 126 -5.76 -1.14 -6.14
N HIS A 127 -5.85 -1.52 -7.42
CA HIS A 127 -4.71 -1.59 -8.33
C HIS A 127 -4.95 -0.73 -9.56
N GLN A 128 -4.04 0.24 -9.77
CA GLN A 128 -4.07 1.24 -10.83
C GLN A 128 -2.65 1.73 -11.11
N PHE A 129 -2.44 2.37 -12.25
CA PHE A 129 -1.16 2.94 -12.67
C PHE A 129 -1.15 4.48 -12.70
N GLY A 130 -2.30 5.15 -12.52
CA GLY A 130 -2.45 6.58 -12.78
C GLY A 130 -2.58 6.88 -14.28
N THR A 131 -2.78 8.14 -14.65
CA THR A 131 -2.95 8.52 -16.07
C THR A 131 -1.61 8.66 -16.78
N LYS A 132 -1.59 8.52 -18.11
CA LYS A 132 -0.40 8.87 -18.91
C LYS A 132 0.11 10.30 -18.62
N GLU A 133 -0.80 11.24 -18.38
CA GLU A 133 -0.47 12.64 -18.09
C GLU A 133 0.27 12.78 -16.74
N ASP A 134 0.00 11.92 -15.75
CA ASP A 134 0.77 11.89 -14.49
C ASP A 134 2.24 11.53 -14.74
N TRP A 135 2.49 10.48 -15.51
CA TRP A 135 3.83 9.99 -15.82
C TRP A 135 4.61 10.94 -16.73
N ASP A 136 3.95 11.50 -17.73
CA ASP A 136 4.58 12.49 -18.62
C ASP A 136 4.92 13.77 -17.86
N ARG A 137 4.06 14.22 -16.94
CA ARG A 137 4.37 15.32 -16.03
C ARG A 137 5.58 15.01 -15.15
N LEU A 138 5.69 13.78 -14.63
CA LEU A 138 6.87 13.35 -13.87
C LEU A 138 8.15 13.40 -14.73
N GLY A 139 8.08 12.94 -15.99
CA GLY A 139 9.19 13.06 -16.93
C GLY A 139 9.59 14.52 -17.21
N ALA A 140 8.61 15.40 -17.39
CA ALA A 140 8.84 16.82 -17.62
C ALA A 140 9.47 17.53 -16.39
N VAL A 141 8.93 17.29 -15.19
CA VAL A 141 9.42 17.91 -13.95
C VAL A 141 10.82 17.40 -13.58
N SER A 142 11.11 16.13 -13.82
CA SER A 142 12.43 15.55 -13.54
C SER A 142 13.47 15.85 -14.62
N GLY A 143 13.05 16.22 -15.83
CA GLY A 143 13.91 16.28 -17.01
C GLY A 143 14.37 14.91 -17.51
N ASP A 144 13.77 13.82 -17.03
CA ASP A 144 14.12 12.44 -17.36
C ASP A 144 12.95 11.72 -18.05
N ASN A 145 13.10 11.54 -19.37
CA ASN A 145 12.12 10.84 -20.18
C ASN A 145 11.92 9.38 -19.76
N GLY A 146 12.82 8.79 -18.98
CA GLY A 146 12.65 7.46 -18.39
C GLY A 146 11.36 7.29 -17.61
N TRP A 147 10.83 8.37 -17.02
CA TRP A 147 9.58 8.39 -16.26
C TRP A 147 8.32 8.57 -17.09
N THR A 148 8.43 8.98 -18.36
CA THR A 148 7.26 9.14 -19.23
C THR A 148 6.51 7.83 -19.38
N TRP A 149 5.19 7.89 -19.62
CA TRP A 149 4.37 6.68 -19.70
C TRP A 149 4.87 5.71 -20.79
N ALA A 150 5.35 6.25 -21.91
CA ALA A 150 5.88 5.45 -23.01
C ALA A 150 7.04 4.54 -22.57
N ASN A 151 7.87 5.00 -21.62
CA ASN A 151 8.98 4.23 -21.07
C ASN A 151 8.58 3.40 -19.85
N MET A 152 7.61 3.86 -19.06
CA MET A 152 7.14 3.17 -17.86
C MET A 152 6.19 2.01 -18.16
N ARG A 153 5.43 2.04 -19.27
CA ARG A 153 4.46 0.99 -19.65
C ARG A 153 5.07 -0.42 -19.71
N LYS A 154 6.36 -0.55 -20.03
CA LYS A 154 7.06 -1.85 -20.04
C LYS A 154 7.13 -2.51 -18.65
N TYR A 155 7.04 -1.72 -17.59
CA TYR A 155 7.05 -2.24 -16.22
C TYR A 155 5.68 -2.77 -15.79
N VAL A 156 4.58 -2.38 -16.45
CA VAL A 156 3.26 -3.01 -16.26
C VAL A 156 3.37 -4.52 -16.48
N GLN A 157 3.95 -4.94 -17.60
CA GLN A 157 4.15 -6.36 -17.94
C GLN A 157 5.04 -7.11 -16.93
N LYS A 158 6.00 -6.42 -16.30
CA LYS A 158 6.87 -7.02 -15.26
C LYS A 158 6.22 -7.05 -13.89
N HIS A 159 5.31 -6.12 -13.63
CA HIS A 159 4.67 -5.92 -12.33
C HIS A 159 3.41 -6.77 -12.21
N GLU A 160 2.54 -6.74 -13.21
CA GLU A 160 1.18 -7.25 -13.15
C GLU A 160 1.04 -8.64 -13.77
N LYS A 161 0.25 -9.46 -13.11
CA LYS A 161 -0.27 -10.74 -13.58
C LYS A 161 -1.77 -10.76 -13.37
N PHE A 162 -2.53 -10.40 -14.40
CA PHE A 162 -3.98 -10.47 -14.36
C PHE A 162 -4.42 -11.95 -14.33
N VAL A 163 -5.29 -12.30 -13.39
CA VAL A 163 -5.80 -13.65 -13.17
C VAL A 163 -7.32 -13.66 -13.11
N PRO A 164 -7.97 -14.81 -13.36
CA PRO A 164 -9.43 -14.91 -13.24
C PRO A 164 -9.93 -14.62 -11.81
N PRO A 165 -11.13 -14.03 -11.67
CA PRO A 165 -11.78 -13.87 -10.38
C PRO A 165 -12.14 -15.21 -9.76
N ILE A 166 -12.16 -15.26 -8.43
CA ILE A 166 -12.32 -16.51 -7.66
C ILE A 166 -13.71 -17.15 -7.85
N ASP A 167 -14.73 -16.38 -8.22
CA ASP A 167 -16.06 -16.88 -8.58
C ASP A 167 -16.15 -17.41 -10.02
N GLY A 168 -15.11 -17.21 -10.83
CA GLY A 168 -15.03 -17.69 -12.21
C GLY A 168 -16.02 -17.02 -13.17
N HIS A 169 -16.59 -15.85 -12.84
CA HIS A 169 -17.57 -15.20 -13.70
C HIS A 169 -16.95 -14.68 -15.02
N ASN A 170 -17.80 -14.40 -16.01
CA ASN A 170 -17.36 -13.83 -17.28
C ASN A 170 -16.98 -12.36 -17.12
N THR A 171 -15.71 -12.04 -17.32
CA THR A 171 -15.13 -10.70 -17.17
C THR A 171 -15.13 -9.87 -18.46
N THR A 172 -15.77 -10.35 -19.54
CA THR A 172 -15.87 -9.63 -20.81
C THR A 172 -16.49 -8.26 -20.60
N GLY A 173 -15.80 -7.21 -21.06
CA GLY A 173 -16.27 -5.83 -20.93
C GLY A 173 -16.06 -5.19 -19.55
N GLN A 174 -15.31 -5.84 -18.64
CA GLN A 174 -14.98 -5.28 -17.32
C GLN A 174 -13.53 -4.78 -17.18
N PHE A 175 -12.70 -5.07 -18.18
CA PHE A 175 -11.33 -4.59 -18.34
C PHE A 175 -10.90 -4.74 -19.81
N ILE A 176 -9.74 -4.20 -20.21
CA ILE A 176 -9.21 -4.32 -21.58
C ILE A 176 -7.92 -5.15 -21.53
N PRO A 177 -7.94 -6.46 -21.89
CA PRO A 177 -6.79 -7.34 -21.71
C PRO A 177 -5.47 -6.84 -22.30
N SER A 178 -5.49 -6.12 -23.43
CA SER A 178 -4.26 -5.61 -24.07
C SER A 178 -3.51 -4.55 -23.24
N ASN A 179 -4.14 -3.96 -22.23
CA ASN A 179 -3.52 -2.97 -21.35
C ASN A 179 -2.76 -3.60 -20.18
N HIS A 180 -2.94 -4.91 -19.95
CA HIS A 180 -2.48 -5.59 -18.73
C HIS A 180 -1.33 -6.55 -18.96
N GLY A 181 -0.58 -6.80 -17.89
CA GLY A 181 0.38 -7.89 -17.79
C GLY A 181 -0.26 -9.19 -17.33
N PHE A 182 0.20 -10.33 -17.88
CA PHE A 182 -0.27 -11.67 -17.50
C PHE A 182 0.83 -12.57 -16.93
N ASN A 183 2.05 -12.02 -16.78
CA ASN A 183 3.25 -12.78 -16.42
C ASN A 183 4.10 -12.08 -15.35
N GLY A 184 3.64 -10.95 -14.82
CA GLY A 184 4.34 -10.20 -13.78
C GLY A 184 4.27 -10.87 -12.41
N ALA A 185 4.73 -10.14 -11.39
CA ALA A 185 4.86 -10.65 -10.03
C ALA A 185 3.55 -10.55 -9.21
N VAL A 186 2.87 -9.41 -9.29
CA VAL A 186 1.68 -9.09 -8.50
C VAL A 186 0.46 -9.63 -9.22
N SER A 187 -0.29 -10.52 -8.57
CA SER A 187 -1.54 -11.00 -9.13
C SER A 187 -2.63 -9.95 -8.97
N VAL A 188 -3.39 -9.72 -10.04
CA VAL A 188 -4.48 -8.74 -10.09
C VAL A 188 -5.73 -9.44 -10.64
N THR A 189 -6.89 -9.16 -10.04
CA THR A 189 -8.16 -9.77 -10.39
C THR A 189 -9.29 -8.74 -10.32
N LEU A 190 -10.38 -9.02 -11.00
CA LEU A 190 -11.68 -8.35 -10.77
C LEU A 190 -12.34 -8.89 -9.50
N GLN A 191 -13.44 -8.25 -9.10
CA GLN A 191 -14.26 -8.64 -7.95
C GLN A 191 -14.68 -10.11 -8.03
N GLY A 192 -14.64 -10.80 -6.89
CA GLY A 192 -14.98 -12.23 -6.77
C GLY A 192 -16.25 -12.51 -5.98
N PHE A 193 -17.00 -11.46 -5.65
CA PHE A 193 -18.26 -11.53 -4.92
C PHE A 193 -19.10 -10.32 -5.28
N ASN A 194 -20.33 -10.54 -5.74
CA ASN A 194 -21.23 -9.44 -6.09
C ASN A 194 -21.89 -8.84 -4.85
N THR A 195 -22.04 -7.52 -4.83
CA THR A 195 -22.79 -6.80 -3.81
C THR A 195 -24.17 -6.38 -4.31
N THR A 196 -25.02 -5.88 -3.40
CA THR A 196 -26.39 -5.50 -3.76
C THR A 196 -26.49 -4.21 -4.57
N ILE A 197 -25.39 -3.45 -4.66
CA ILE A 197 -25.31 -2.17 -5.36
C ILE A 197 -24.62 -2.25 -6.73
N ASP A 198 -23.93 -3.35 -7.07
CA ASP A 198 -23.09 -3.42 -8.29
C ASP A 198 -23.86 -3.08 -9.57
N SER A 199 -25.03 -3.72 -9.76
CA SER A 199 -25.87 -3.49 -10.94
C SER A 199 -26.47 -2.09 -10.98
N ARG A 200 -26.68 -1.46 -9.82
CA ARG A 200 -27.21 -0.10 -9.70
C ARG A 200 -26.13 0.94 -9.99
N ALA A 201 -24.93 0.73 -9.45
CA ALA A 201 -23.77 1.57 -9.69
C ALA A 201 -23.43 1.60 -11.19
N ILE A 202 -23.28 0.43 -11.81
CA ILE A 202 -23.02 0.35 -13.26
C ILE A 202 -24.24 0.80 -14.08
N GLY A 203 -25.46 0.55 -13.60
CA GLY A 203 -26.69 1.00 -14.24
C GLY A 203 -26.74 2.52 -14.45
N VAL A 204 -26.21 3.30 -13.50
CA VAL A 204 -26.16 4.76 -13.59
C VAL A 204 -25.40 5.25 -14.83
N THR A 205 -24.46 4.45 -15.35
CA THR A 205 -23.71 4.80 -16.57
C THR A 205 -24.53 4.76 -17.84
N LYS A 206 -25.68 4.06 -17.79
CA LYS A 206 -26.67 4.01 -18.88
C LYS A 206 -27.74 5.08 -18.69
N ASP A 207 -28.13 5.33 -17.45
CA ASP A 207 -29.17 6.30 -17.12
C ASP A 207 -28.66 7.75 -17.25
N LEU A 208 -27.41 7.99 -16.84
CA LEU A 208 -26.75 9.31 -16.81
C LEU A 208 -25.36 9.29 -17.49
N PRO A 209 -25.25 8.89 -18.78
CA PRO A 209 -23.97 8.65 -19.45
C PRO A 209 -23.11 9.91 -19.63
N GLN A 210 -23.71 11.11 -19.54
CA GLN A 210 -22.98 12.38 -19.63
C GLN A 210 -22.30 12.77 -18.31
N GLU A 211 -22.86 12.33 -17.18
CA GLU A 211 -22.31 12.60 -15.84
C GLU A 211 -21.41 11.46 -15.38
N PHE A 212 -21.84 10.23 -15.62
CA PHE A 212 -21.17 9.00 -15.19
C PHE A 212 -20.89 8.09 -16.40
N PRO A 213 -20.02 8.48 -17.34
CA PRO A 213 -19.71 7.63 -18.49
C PRO A 213 -19.13 6.30 -18.03
N PHE A 214 -19.51 5.21 -18.69
CA PHE A 214 -18.91 3.90 -18.43
C PHE A 214 -17.44 3.91 -18.88
N ASN A 215 -16.56 3.43 -18.02
CA ASN A 215 -15.18 3.13 -18.37
C ASN A 215 -14.93 1.64 -18.21
N GLN A 216 -14.59 1.00 -19.32
CA GLN A 216 -14.30 -0.43 -19.34
C GLN A 216 -13.05 -0.79 -18.54
N ASP A 217 -12.06 0.10 -18.40
CA ASP A 217 -10.78 -0.20 -17.77
C ASP A 217 -10.23 1.02 -17.01
N LEU A 218 -10.27 0.91 -15.68
CA LEU A 218 -9.89 1.98 -14.76
C LEU A 218 -8.43 1.92 -14.31
N ALA A 219 -7.60 1.05 -14.89
CA ALA A 219 -6.18 0.96 -14.54
C ALA A 219 -5.37 2.20 -14.93
N GLY A 220 -5.83 2.97 -15.93
CA GLY A 220 -5.16 4.16 -16.44
C GLY A 220 -4.09 3.85 -17.49
N GLY A 221 -3.05 4.69 -17.55
CA GLY A 221 -1.97 4.54 -18.53
C GLY A 221 -2.40 4.87 -19.97
N ASP A 222 -2.47 3.86 -20.83
CA ASP A 222 -2.83 4.02 -22.25
C ASP A 222 -4.28 4.49 -22.43
N GLN A 223 -5.15 4.27 -21.43
CA GLN A 223 -6.53 4.74 -21.41
C GLN A 223 -6.74 5.89 -20.41
N PRO A 224 -7.66 6.83 -20.69
CA PRO A 224 -8.15 7.76 -19.68
C PRO A 224 -8.78 7.00 -18.51
N MET A 225 -8.58 7.48 -17.28
CA MET A 225 -9.25 6.90 -16.11
C MET A 225 -10.70 7.38 -15.95
N LEU A 226 -11.11 8.43 -16.66
CA LEU A 226 -12.41 9.07 -16.46
C LEU A 226 -13.59 8.12 -16.68
N GLY A 227 -14.60 8.23 -15.83
CA GLY A 227 -15.81 7.39 -15.86
C GLY A 227 -15.90 6.41 -14.70
N LEU A 228 -16.96 5.61 -14.70
CA LEU A 228 -17.29 4.60 -13.69
C LEU A 228 -17.13 3.19 -14.26
N GLY A 229 -16.59 2.27 -13.46
CA GLY A 229 -16.27 0.93 -13.92
C GLY A 229 -16.03 -0.05 -12.76
N TYR A 230 -15.26 -1.10 -13.05
CA TYR A 230 -15.00 -2.20 -12.12
C TYR A 230 -13.66 -2.03 -11.41
N VAL A 231 -13.62 -2.39 -10.14
CA VAL A 231 -12.40 -2.37 -9.33
C VAL A 231 -11.49 -3.53 -9.71
N GLN A 232 -10.23 -3.19 -9.97
CA GLN A 232 -9.14 -4.16 -10.09
C GLN A 232 -8.41 -4.26 -8.75
N THR A 233 -8.18 -5.48 -8.30
CA THR A 233 -7.73 -5.81 -6.95
C THR A 233 -6.45 -6.64 -7.03
N SER A 234 -5.44 -6.25 -6.27
CA SER A 234 -4.18 -7.00 -6.13
C SER A 234 -4.37 -8.27 -5.27
N ALA A 235 -5.05 -9.28 -5.83
CA ALA A 235 -5.35 -10.56 -5.19
C ALA A 235 -5.35 -11.71 -6.20
N SER A 236 -5.30 -12.94 -5.70
CA SER A 236 -5.47 -14.17 -6.48
C SER A 236 -6.06 -15.26 -5.60
N GLY A 237 -7.02 -16.02 -6.12
CA GLY A 237 -7.59 -17.14 -5.37
C GLY A 237 -8.29 -16.72 -4.07
N GLY A 238 -8.80 -15.48 -4.01
CA GLY A 238 -9.37 -14.90 -2.80
C GLY A 238 -8.35 -14.41 -1.77
N ILE A 239 -7.04 -14.46 -2.06
CA ILE A 239 -5.96 -14.07 -1.15
C ILE A 239 -5.25 -12.82 -1.67
N ARG A 240 -4.95 -11.87 -0.78
CA ARG A 240 -4.14 -10.68 -1.06
C ARG A 240 -2.81 -11.02 -1.73
N SER A 241 -2.47 -10.28 -2.79
CA SER A 241 -1.16 -10.29 -3.45
C SER A 241 -0.34 -9.06 -3.04
N SER A 242 0.15 -9.05 -1.78
CA SER A 242 1.07 -8.02 -1.28
C SER A 242 2.47 -8.13 -1.93
N SER A 243 3.35 -7.17 -1.68
CA SER A 243 4.74 -7.26 -2.14
C SER A 243 5.55 -8.37 -1.46
N SER A 244 5.20 -8.75 -0.22
CA SER A 244 5.77 -9.92 0.44
C SER A 244 5.39 -11.22 -0.27
N VAL A 245 4.12 -11.38 -0.63
CA VAL A 245 3.64 -12.53 -1.41
C VAL A 245 4.21 -12.53 -2.83
N ALA A 246 4.16 -11.39 -3.53
CA ALA A 246 4.49 -11.31 -4.95
C ALA A 246 6.01 -11.34 -5.23
N TYR A 247 6.83 -10.73 -4.37
CA TYR A 247 8.26 -10.54 -4.63
C TYR A 247 9.15 -11.30 -3.67
N LEU A 248 8.83 -11.31 -2.37
CA LEU A 248 9.68 -11.94 -1.36
C LEU A 248 9.49 -13.46 -1.31
N ALA A 249 8.25 -13.95 -1.26
CA ALA A 249 7.99 -15.39 -1.12
C ALA A 249 8.66 -16.23 -2.25
N PRO A 250 8.63 -15.82 -3.54
CA PRO A 250 9.34 -16.54 -4.59
C PRO A 250 10.87 -16.36 -4.54
N ALA A 251 11.35 -15.26 -3.94
CA ALA A 251 12.77 -14.97 -3.78
C ALA A 251 13.36 -15.54 -2.49
N ASN A 252 12.51 -16.11 -1.61
CA ASN A 252 12.91 -16.56 -0.30
C ASN A 252 14.06 -17.58 -0.43
N THR A 253 13.98 -18.57 -1.30
CA THR A 253 15.02 -19.61 -1.41
C THR A 253 16.42 -19.15 -1.90
N ARG A 254 16.65 -17.84 -2.10
CA ARG A 254 17.91 -17.29 -2.64
C ARG A 254 18.92 -17.02 -1.50
N PRO A 255 20.11 -17.65 -1.50
CA PRO A 255 21.09 -17.50 -0.41
C PRO A 255 21.72 -16.10 -0.34
N ASN A 256 21.59 -15.30 -1.41
CA ASN A 256 22.12 -13.95 -1.51
C ASN A 256 21.11 -12.85 -1.09
N LEU A 257 19.91 -13.22 -0.64
CA LEU A 257 18.91 -12.31 -0.06
C LEU A 257 18.74 -12.62 1.42
N THR A 258 18.93 -11.62 2.28
CA THR A 258 18.67 -11.70 3.72
C THR A 258 17.63 -10.66 4.10
N VAL A 259 16.61 -11.06 4.86
CA VAL A 259 15.59 -10.16 5.39
C VAL A 259 15.63 -10.22 6.90
N LEU A 260 15.82 -9.09 7.55
CA LEU A 260 15.78 -8.97 9.01
C LEU A 260 14.56 -8.13 9.40
N ILE A 261 13.58 -8.78 10.02
CA ILE A 261 12.41 -8.13 10.59
C ILE A 261 12.70 -7.67 12.03
N ASN A 262 11.78 -6.89 12.59
CA ASN A 262 11.96 -6.21 13.87
C ASN A 262 13.21 -5.30 13.91
N ALA A 263 13.73 -4.86 12.77
CA ALA A 263 14.90 -3.99 12.66
C ALA A 263 14.48 -2.56 12.30
N THR A 264 14.32 -1.71 13.32
CA THR A 264 14.03 -0.28 13.10
C THR A 264 15.32 0.47 12.77
N VAL A 265 15.43 0.95 11.53
CA VAL A 265 16.50 1.86 11.11
C VAL A 265 16.31 3.24 11.74
N MET A 266 17.37 3.73 12.38
CA MET A 266 17.35 4.99 13.13
C MET A 266 17.94 6.14 12.32
N LYS A 267 19.06 5.89 11.62
CA LYS A 267 19.74 6.88 10.78
C LYS A 267 20.75 6.24 9.82
N LEU A 268 21.08 6.99 8.77
CA LEU A 268 22.22 6.80 7.91
C LEU A 268 23.48 7.38 8.59
N LEU A 269 24.63 6.77 8.33
CA LEU A 269 25.93 7.25 8.78
C LEU A 269 26.77 7.63 7.56
N SER A 270 27.31 8.86 7.57
CA SER A 270 28.28 9.27 6.54
C SER A 270 29.53 8.39 6.63
N THR A 271 29.91 7.77 5.53
CA THR A 271 31.13 6.96 5.37
C THR A 271 32.24 7.71 4.65
N THR A 272 32.03 9.00 4.38
CA THR A 272 33.01 9.87 3.73
C THR A 272 34.14 10.21 4.71
N PRO A 273 35.42 9.98 4.37
CA PRO A 273 36.53 10.61 5.05
C PRO A 273 36.42 12.14 4.89
N ASN A 274 36.83 12.91 5.90
CA ASN A 274 36.72 14.38 5.90
C ASN A 274 37.22 15.01 4.57
N SER A 275 36.54 16.07 4.10
CA SER A 275 36.91 16.91 2.94
C SER A 275 36.34 16.59 1.53
N ARG A 276 35.29 15.76 1.38
CA ARG A 276 34.53 15.71 0.10
C ARG A 276 33.25 16.55 0.17
N SER A 277 32.93 17.21 -0.95
CA SER A 277 31.70 17.98 -1.18
C SER A 277 30.47 17.06 -1.20
N LEU A 278 30.58 15.90 -1.85
CA LEU A 278 29.55 14.86 -1.83
C LEU A 278 29.80 13.89 -0.67
N LYS A 279 28.78 13.72 0.18
CA LYS A 279 28.80 12.77 1.30
C LYS A 279 28.30 11.40 0.84
N ALA A 280 29.09 10.35 1.05
CA ALA A 280 28.66 8.97 0.92
C ALA A 280 27.94 8.51 2.20
N PHE A 281 26.79 7.86 2.05
CA PHE A 281 26.03 7.25 3.14
C PHE A 281 25.88 5.75 2.86
N ARG A 282 26.87 4.97 3.27
CA ARG A 282 26.88 3.51 3.06
C ARG A 282 26.62 2.69 4.31
N SER A 283 26.63 3.30 5.49
CA SER A 283 26.40 2.61 6.75
C SER A 283 25.05 2.99 7.34
N ILE A 284 24.34 2.00 7.87
CA ILE A 284 23.03 2.14 8.50
C ILE A 284 23.13 1.79 9.96
N GLN A 285 22.56 2.64 10.81
CA GLN A 285 22.38 2.36 12.22
C GLN A 285 20.92 1.94 12.48
N PHE A 286 20.74 0.82 13.15
CA PHE A 286 19.42 0.28 13.48
C PHE A 286 19.42 -0.41 14.86
N THR A 287 18.24 -0.75 15.36
CA THR A 287 18.06 -1.48 16.61
C THR A 287 17.01 -2.58 16.44
N ASN A 288 17.01 -3.55 17.36
CA ASN A 288 15.95 -4.55 17.41
C ASN A 288 14.73 -3.98 18.17
N THR A 289 13.55 -4.09 17.57
CA THR A 289 12.27 -3.61 18.09
C THR A 289 11.21 -4.70 17.91
N PRO A 290 11.23 -5.77 18.73
CA PRO A 290 10.19 -6.79 18.68
C PRO A 290 8.86 -6.21 19.15
N GLY A 291 7.82 -6.34 18.32
CA GLY A 291 6.45 -5.91 18.65
C GLY A 291 6.19 -4.40 18.62
N THR A 292 5.34 -3.94 19.54
CA THR A 292 4.80 -2.56 19.60
C THR A 292 5.48 -1.66 20.64
N ALA A 293 6.31 -2.21 21.52
CA ALA A 293 6.91 -1.44 22.59
C ALA A 293 7.94 -0.45 22.03
N PRO A 294 7.88 0.85 22.40
CA PRO A 294 9.00 1.77 22.25
C PRO A 294 10.04 1.36 23.28
N THR A 295 10.80 0.29 23.05
CA THR A 295 11.85 -0.12 23.99
C THR A 295 12.92 0.97 24.05
N PRO A 296 13.17 1.58 25.22
CA PRO A 296 14.30 2.49 25.38
C PRO A 296 15.60 1.69 25.23
N ALA A 297 16.43 2.10 24.27
CA ALA A 297 17.82 1.69 24.11
C ALA A 297 18.08 0.16 24.07
N GLY A 298 17.45 -0.54 23.13
CA GLY A 298 18.02 -1.80 22.65
C GLY A 298 19.43 -1.58 22.07
N ARG A 299 20.31 -2.58 22.16
CA ARG A 299 21.65 -2.54 21.55
C ARG A 299 21.55 -2.04 20.11
N THR A 300 22.38 -1.07 19.77
CA THR A 300 22.45 -0.52 18.42
C THR A 300 23.38 -1.39 17.57
N PHE A 301 22.99 -1.61 16.32
CA PHE A 301 23.73 -2.37 15.33
C PHE A 301 24.05 -1.50 14.12
N THR A 302 25.12 -1.87 13.42
CA THR A 302 25.55 -1.18 12.20
C THR A 302 25.79 -2.21 11.09
N VAL A 303 25.28 -1.92 9.90
CA VAL A 303 25.59 -2.65 8.66
C VAL A 303 26.07 -1.67 7.60
N THR A 304 26.87 -2.16 6.66
CA THR A 304 27.46 -1.35 5.58
C THR A 304 27.20 -1.95 4.21
N ALA A 305 26.66 -1.14 3.30
CA ALA A 305 26.56 -1.46 1.89
C ALA A 305 27.90 -1.21 1.17
N ARG A 306 28.38 -2.17 0.38
CA ARG A 306 29.56 -2.00 -0.48
C ARG A 306 29.26 -1.09 -1.66
N LYS A 307 28.03 -1.13 -2.17
CA LYS A 307 27.55 -0.30 -3.29
C LYS A 307 26.65 0.81 -2.77
N GLU A 308 25.40 0.47 -2.44
CA GLU A 308 24.34 1.47 -2.21
C GLU A 308 23.45 1.10 -1.02
N VAL A 309 23.04 2.14 -0.30
CA VAL A 309 21.90 2.08 0.62
C VAL A 309 20.68 2.59 -0.15
N ILE A 310 19.59 1.84 -0.11
CA ILE A 310 18.33 2.22 -0.76
C ILE A 310 17.27 2.47 0.32
N LEU A 311 16.80 3.72 0.39
CA LEU A 311 15.78 4.11 1.35
C LEU A 311 14.39 3.84 0.76
N SER A 312 13.66 2.89 1.33
CA SER A 312 12.31 2.46 0.92
C SER A 312 11.34 2.44 2.10
N ALA A 313 11.55 3.34 3.08
CA ALA A 313 10.77 3.45 4.31
C ALA A 313 9.46 4.26 4.15
N GLY A 314 9.00 4.44 2.91
CA GLY A 314 7.82 5.24 2.56
C GLY A 314 8.00 6.75 2.77
N SER A 315 6.99 7.53 2.42
CA SER A 315 7.05 9.01 2.45
C SER A 315 7.29 9.59 3.86
N VAL A 316 6.83 8.91 4.90
CA VAL A 316 7.02 9.34 6.30
C VAL A 316 8.38 8.86 6.84
N GLY A 317 8.63 7.55 6.81
CA GLY A 317 9.81 6.95 7.41
C GLY A 317 11.11 7.40 6.73
N SER A 318 11.12 7.53 5.40
CA SER A 318 12.31 8.00 4.66
C SER A 318 12.69 9.42 5.06
N THR A 319 11.68 10.30 5.14
CA THR A 319 11.83 11.69 5.58
C THR A 319 12.39 11.79 6.99
N GLN A 320 11.83 11.02 7.94
CA GLN A 320 12.30 10.98 9.32
C GLN A 320 13.76 10.50 9.41
N ILE A 321 14.10 9.41 8.69
CA ILE A 321 15.47 8.86 8.68
C ILE A 321 16.46 9.89 8.10
N LEU A 322 16.14 10.57 7.00
CA LEU A 322 17.02 11.59 6.41
C LEU A 322 17.32 12.72 7.41
N MET A 323 16.29 13.28 8.05
CA MET A 323 16.49 14.34 9.04
C MET A 323 17.29 13.86 10.26
N LEU A 324 17.01 12.66 10.80
CA LEU A 324 17.79 12.07 11.90
C LEU A 324 19.25 11.76 11.52
N SER A 325 19.52 11.65 10.23
CA SER A 325 20.87 11.48 9.66
C SER A 325 21.60 12.82 9.45
N GLY A 326 20.98 13.94 9.82
CA GLY A 326 21.54 15.27 9.59
C GLY A 326 21.39 15.76 8.15
N ILE A 327 20.43 15.23 7.39
CA ILE A 327 20.11 15.68 6.03
C ILE A 327 18.77 16.42 6.07
N GLY A 328 18.79 17.75 5.93
CA GLY A 328 17.58 18.55 6.10
C GLY A 328 17.84 20.05 6.22
N ASP A 329 16.82 20.78 6.67
CA ASP A 329 16.89 22.20 7.00
C ASP A 329 17.83 22.43 8.22
N PRO A 330 18.90 23.25 8.08
CA PRO A 330 19.86 23.48 9.15
C PRO A 330 19.26 24.04 10.44
N ASN A 331 18.25 24.90 10.36
CA ASN A 331 17.61 25.51 11.52
C ASN A 331 16.74 24.50 12.26
N LYS A 332 15.93 23.71 11.53
CA LYS A 332 15.12 22.64 12.13
C LYS A 332 15.99 21.59 12.82
N LEU A 333 17.08 21.17 12.18
CA LEU A 333 18.02 20.19 12.74
C LEU A 333 18.77 20.73 13.97
N LYS A 334 19.24 21.98 13.91
CA LYS A 334 19.90 22.66 15.04
C LYS A 334 18.99 22.77 16.26
N ALA A 335 17.71 23.11 16.07
CA ALA A 335 16.73 23.20 17.14
C ALA A 335 16.57 21.87 17.91
N LEU A 336 16.75 20.74 17.24
CA LEU A 336 16.69 19.39 17.81
C LEU A 336 18.06 18.81 18.20
N LYS A 337 19.13 19.63 18.15
CA LYS A 337 20.51 19.22 18.44
C LYS A 337 21.00 18.06 17.55
N ILE A 338 20.54 18.01 16.30
CA ILE A 338 21.00 17.04 15.31
C ILE A 338 22.15 17.68 14.52
N PRO A 339 23.35 17.09 14.50
CA PRO A 339 24.46 17.61 13.69
C PRO A 339 24.11 17.62 12.21
N LEU A 340 24.27 18.76 11.56
CA LEU A 340 24.08 18.90 10.11
C LEU A 340 25.19 18.14 9.37
N THR A 341 24.78 17.26 8.45
CA THR A 341 25.68 16.53 7.55
C THR A 341 25.55 17.04 6.12
N LEU A 342 24.33 17.34 5.68
CA LEU A 342 24.02 17.86 4.34
C LEU A 342 22.79 18.78 4.40
N THR A 343 22.92 19.99 3.87
CA THR A 343 21.79 20.93 3.74
C THR A 343 20.89 20.47 2.60
N ASN A 344 19.61 20.23 2.92
CA ASN A 344 18.55 20.07 1.93
C ASN A 344 17.23 20.50 2.56
N ASN A 345 16.74 21.69 2.20
CA ASN A 345 15.54 22.27 2.81
C ASN A 345 14.24 21.60 2.31
N ASP A 346 14.30 20.80 1.24
CA ASP A 346 13.13 20.14 0.66
C ASP A 346 12.79 18.82 1.37
N VAL A 347 13.67 18.31 2.23
CA VAL A 347 13.43 17.07 2.99
C VAL A 347 12.23 17.27 3.92
N GLY A 348 11.15 16.56 3.61
CA GLY A 348 9.89 16.60 4.35
C GLY A 348 8.93 17.69 3.89
N GLU A 349 9.24 18.45 2.86
CA GLU A 349 8.33 19.42 2.25
C GLU A 349 7.53 18.79 1.08
N ASN A 350 6.59 19.54 0.51
CA ASN A 350 5.79 19.16 -0.65
C ASN A 350 4.98 17.85 -0.45
N LEU A 351 4.56 17.56 0.79
CA LEU A 351 3.67 16.43 1.05
C LEU A 351 2.35 16.65 0.30
N SER A 352 1.94 15.65 -0.47
CA SER A 352 0.63 15.58 -1.13
C SER A 352 -0.03 14.28 -0.70
N ASP A 353 -1.35 14.31 -0.50
CA ASP A 353 -2.15 13.12 -0.24
C ASP A 353 -3.57 13.30 -0.78
N HIS A 354 -4.26 12.19 -0.98
CA HIS A 354 -5.64 12.19 -1.43
C HIS A 354 -6.59 12.30 -0.22
N THR A 355 -7.32 13.41 -0.13
CA THR A 355 -8.25 13.62 0.99
C THR A 355 -9.56 12.88 0.75
N LEU A 356 -9.98 12.05 1.71
CA LEU A 356 -11.19 11.23 1.61
C LEU A 356 -12.35 11.86 2.41
N LEU A 357 -13.53 11.89 1.80
CA LEU A 357 -14.80 12.29 2.41
C LEU A 357 -15.82 11.14 2.28
N PRO A 358 -16.18 10.45 3.37
CA PRO A 358 -17.21 9.42 3.32
C PRO A 358 -18.60 10.07 3.31
N ASN A 359 -19.43 9.75 2.30
CA ASN A 359 -20.85 10.12 2.28
C ASN A 359 -21.69 8.86 2.51
N ILE A 360 -22.43 8.82 3.62
CA ILE A 360 -23.08 7.60 4.12
C ILE A 360 -24.59 7.76 4.01
N PHE A 361 -25.24 6.77 3.39
CA PHE A 361 -26.67 6.77 3.14
C PHE A 361 -27.32 5.55 3.79
N ASN A 362 -28.47 5.74 4.43
CA ASN A 362 -29.32 4.62 4.84
C ASN A 362 -29.92 3.96 3.60
N VAL A 363 -29.88 2.63 3.54
CA VAL A 363 -30.57 1.87 2.50
C VAL A 363 -31.77 1.14 3.10
N VAL A 364 -32.88 1.15 2.36
CA VAL A 364 -34.13 0.52 2.81
C VAL A 364 -34.00 -0.99 2.65
N ASP A 365 -34.17 -1.69 3.76
CA ASP A 365 -34.29 -3.15 3.77
C ASP A 365 -35.77 -3.51 3.56
N THR A 366 -36.06 -4.19 2.45
CA THR A 366 -37.36 -4.83 2.22
C THR A 366 -37.22 -6.33 2.47
N PRO A 367 -38.28 -7.07 2.80
CA PRO A 367 -38.22 -8.54 2.90
C PRO A 367 -37.74 -9.25 1.61
N LYS A 368 -37.68 -8.53 0.48
CA LYS A 368 -37.16 -8.98 -0.82
C LYS A 368 -35.74 -8.51 -1.12
N SER A 369 -35.14 -7.61 -0.32
CA SER A 369 -33.74 -7.21 -0.49
C SER A 369 -32.81 -8.14 0.28
N VAL A 370 -31.63 -8.36 -0.27
CA VAL A 370 -30.56 -9.14 0.37
C VAL A 370 -29.90 -8.38 1.54
N GLY A 371 -30.27 -7.11 1.75
CA GLY A 371 -29.65 -6.19 2.71
C GLY A 371 -28.24 -5.78 2.29
N SER A 372 -27.73 -4.66 2.80
CA SER A 372 -26.30 -4.32 2.63
C SER A 372 -25.43 -5.32 3.41
N LEU A 373 -24.12 -5.26 3.23
CA LEU A 373 -23.19 -6.13 3.97
C LEU A 373 -23.20 -5.84 5.49
N ASP A 374 -23.77 -4.71 5.94
CA ASP A 374 -23.98 -4.41 7.36
C ASP A 374 -24.81 -5.47 8.09
N ARG A 375 -25.71 -6.17 7.40
CA ARG A 375 -26.50 -7.28 7.97
C ARG A 375 -25.62 -8.44 8.43
N VAL A 376 -24.59 -8.76 7.64
CA VAL A 376 -23.59 -9.76 8.00
C VAL A 376 -22.75 -9.21 9.14
N LEU A 377 -22.22 -8.00 9.00
CA LEU A 377 -21.31 -7.37 9.97
C LEU A 377 -21.97 -7.08 11.34
N GLY A 378 -23.29 -6.93 11.38
CA GLY A 378 -24.08 -6.74 12.59
C GLY A 378 -24.45 -8.03 13.31
N ASN A 379 -24.14 -9.19 12.75
CA ASN A 379 -24.51 -10.48 13.32
C ASN A 379 -23.27 -11.38 13.49
N ALA A 380 -22.86 -11.60 14.73
CA ALA A 380 -21.66 -12.39 15.05
C ALA A 380 -21.68 -13.80 14.43
N THR A 381 -22.83 -14.49 14.43
CA THR A 381 -22.96 -15.82 13.82
C THR A 381 -22.72 -15.77 12.31
N GLN A 382 -23.26 -14.75 11.62
CA GLN A 382 -23.04 -14.59 10.18
C GLN A 382 -21.58 -14.24 9.86
N VAL A 383 -20.95 -13.36 10.66
CA VAL A 383 -19.51 -13.08 10.53
C VAL A 383 -18.69 -14.35 10.69
N GLN A 384 -18.98 -15.19 11.68
CA GLN A 384 -18.27 -16.46 11.87
C GLN A 384 -18.48 -17.43 10.70
N ASN A 385 -19.69 -17.50 10.13
CA ASN A 385 -19.96 -18.33 8.96
C ASN A 385 -19.16 -17.87 7.72
N VAL A 386 -19.11 -16.55 7.48
CA VAL A 386 -18.31 -15.98 6.37
C VAL A 386 -16.81 -16.19 6.60
N LEU A 387 -16.34 -16.02 7.84
CA LEU A 387 -14.95 -16.30 8.20
C LEU A 387 -14.60 -17.78 7.98
N GLN A 388 -15.48 -18.69 8.40
CA GLN A 388 -15.26 -20.14 8.23
C GLN A 388 -15.24 -20.52 6.74
N GLN A 389 -16.14 -19.96 5.93
CA GLN A 389 -16.11 -20.14 4.49
C GLN A 389 -14.77 -19.69 3.90
N TYR A 390 -14.30 -18.51 4.29
CA TYR A 390 -13.02 -17.97 3.82
C TYR A 390 -11.83 -18.84 4.24
N VAL A 391 -11.74 -19.24 5.51
CA VAL A 391 -10.63 -20.07 6.01
C VAL A 391 -10.62 -21.45 5.35
N THR A 392 -11.79 -21.97 4.94
CA THR A 392 -11.90 -23.30 4.33
C THR A 392 -11.63 -23.29 2.83
N THR A 393 -12.10 -22.26 2.11
CA THR A 393 -12.15 -22.27 0.64
C THR A 393 -11.57 -21.03 -0.03
N HIS A 394 -11.25 -19.98 0.74
CA HIS A 394 -10.88 -18.65 0.24
C HIS A 394 -11.92 -18.05 -0.72
N THR A 395 -13.21 -18.34 -0.50
CA THR A 395 -14.32 -17.79 -1.28
C THR A 395 -15.26 -16.93 -0.43
N GLY A 396 -16.21 -16.26 -1.08
CA GLY A 396 -17.26 -15.49 -0.42
C GLY A 396 -16.83 -14.07 -0.06
N MET A 397 -17.63 -13.40 0.77
CA MET A 397 -17.50 -11.98 1.07
C MET A 397 -16.08 -11.58 1.54
N PHE A 398 -15.43 -12.37 2.40
CA PHE A 398 -14.08 -12.03 2.90
C PHE A 398 -12.96 -12.21 1.87
N ALA A 399 -13.21 -12.95 0.79
CA ALA A 399 -12.30 -13.08 -0.34
C ALA A 399 -12.35 -11.89 -1.31
N ASN A 400 -13.29 -10.96 -1.12
CA ASN A 400 -13.54 -9.83 -2.00
C ASN A 400 -13.07 -8.49 -1.40
N ASN A 401 -12.88 -7.48 -2.25
CA ASN A 401 -12.53 -6.14 -1.82
C ASN A 401 -13.74 -5.42 -1.14
N ILE A 402 -13.48 -4.29 -0.47
CA ILE A 402 -14.50 -3.45 0.18
C ILE A 402 -15.36 -2.64 -0.79
N ALA A 403 -14.98 -2.62 -2.08
CA ALA A 403 -15.71 -1.96 -3.16
C ALA A 403 -15.55 -2.76 -4.45
N ASN A 404 -16.62 -2.85 -5.23
CA ASN A 404 -16.62 -3.49 -6.56
C ASN A 404 -16.58 -2.46 -7.69
N ASN A 405 -17.02 -1.23 -7.42
CA ASN A 405 -17.10 -0.16 -8.41
C ASN A 405 -16.58 1.15 -7.85
N PHE A 406 -15.81 1.84 -8.67
CA PHE A 406 -15.36 3.21 -8.45
C PHE A 406 -15.36 3.98 -9.77
N GLY A 407 -15.10 5.27 -9.70
CA GLY A 407 -14.97 6.10 -10.88
C GLY A 407 -14.19 7.37 -10.64
N PHE A 408 -13.79 7.99 -11.74
CA PHE A 408 -12.89 9.13 -11.78
C PHE A 408 -13.52 10.24 -12.61
N PHE A 409 -13.55 11.45 -12.06
CA PHE A 409 -14.34 12.53 -12.65
C PHE A 409 -13.59 13.85 -12.61
N ARG A 410 -14.01 14.74 -13.51
CA ARG A 410 -13.56 16.12 -13.56
C ARG A 410 -14.69 17.04 -13.17
N ILE A 411 -14.38 18.08 -12.41
CA ILE A 411 -15.26 19.24 -12.28
C ILE A 411 -15.31 20.03 -13.59
N SER A 412 -16.39 20.78 -13.80
CA SER A 412 -16.60 21.60 -15.01
C SER A 412 -15.55 22.71 -15.12
N ASP A 413 -14.92 22.83 -16.29
CA ASP A 413 -13.97 23.90 -16.64
C ASP A 413 -14.59 25.31 -16.62
N LYS A 414 -15.93 25.39 -16.62
CA LYS A 414 -16.70 26.64 -16.52
C LYS A 414 -16.86 27.15 -15.09
N LEU A 415 -16.40 26.41 -14.08
CA LEU A 415 -16.55 26.83 -12.69
C LEU A 415 -15.77 28.13 -12.42
N PRO A 416 -16.32 29.06 -11.60
CA PRO A 416 -15.67 30.35 -11.33
C PRO A 416 -14.25 30.23 -10.79
N VAL A 417 -13.92 29.14 -10.08
CA VAL A 417 -12.58 28.90 -9.51
C VAL A 417 -11.48 28.91 -10.58
N PHE A 418 -11.77 28.44 -11.80
CA PHE A 418 -10.81 28.40 -12.89
C PHE A 418 -10.51 29.76 -13.52
N LYS A 419 -11.22 30.83 -13.12
CA LYS A 419 -10.87 32.20 -13.51
C LYS A 419 -9.64 32.73 -12.79
N THR A 420 -9.34 32.20 -11.60
CA THR A 420 -8.25 32.67 -10.73
C THR A 420 -7.24 31.58 -10.40
N THR A 421 -7.59 30.32 -10.58
CA THR A 421 -6.77 29.16 -10.22
C THR A 421 -6.59 28.29 -11.45
N PRO A 422 -5.34 28.01 -11.88
CA PRO A 422 -5.09 27.03 -12.94
C PRO A 422 -5.65 25.66 -12.56
N ASP A 423 -6.01 24.88 -13.58
CA ASP A 423 -6.39 23.47 -13.38
C ASP A 423 -5.23 22.71 -12.70
N PRO A 424 -5.45 22.13 -11.49
CA PRO A 424 -4.40 21.40 -10.78
C PRO A 424 -4.16 19.99 -11.33
N ALA A 425 -5.03 19.49 -12.22
CA ALA A 425 -4.87 18.19 -12.83
C ALA A 425 -3.63 18.13 -13.74
N PRO A 426 -2.97 16.97 -13.84
CA PRO A 426 -1.84 16.76 -14.76
C PRO A 426 -2.19 17.08 -16.22
N GLY A 427 -3.43 16.83 -16.62
CA GLY A 427 -3.99 17.19 -17.91
C GLY A 427 -5.48 16.94 -17.98
N VAL A 428 -6.06 17.07 -19.17
CA VAL A 428 -7.51 17.03 -19.41
C VAL A 428 -8.11 15.63 -19.32
N LYS A 429 -7.28 14.59 -19.35
CA LYS A 429 -7.69 13.18 -19.18
C LYS A 429 -7.47 12.69 -17.75
N SER A 430 -6.75 13.44 -16.93
CA SER A 430 -6.62 13.18 -15.50
C SER A 430 -7.86 13.64 -14.73
N PRO A 431 -8.30 12.87 -13.72
CA PRO A 431 -9.42 13.25 -12.87
C PRO A 431 -9.06 14.31 -11.84
N HIS A 432 -10.06 15.06 -11.41
CA HIS A 432 -9.98 15.93 -10.25
C HIS A 432 -10.32 15.18 -8.95
N TRP A 433 -11.26 14.23 -9.03
CA TRP A 433 -11.75 13.49 -7.88
C TRP A 433 -12.15 12.06 -8.27
N GLU A 434 -12.20 11.19 -7.26
CA GLU A 434 -12.62 9.80 -7.34
C GLU A 434 -13.89 9.57 -6.50
N LEU A 435 -14.69 8.60 -6.91
CA LEU A 435 -15.89 8.14 -6.23
C LEU A 435 -15.77 6.63 -5.99
N ILE A 436 -15.89 6.17 -4.75
CA ILE A 436 -15.81 4.75 -4.38
C ILE A 436 -17.14 4.31 -3.79
N ASN A 437 -17.73 3.23 -4.32
CA ASN A 437 -19.00 2.69 -3.86
C ASN A 437 -18.80 1.43 -2.99
N SER A 438 -19.27 1.50 -1.75
CA SER A 438 -19.23 0.38 -0.80
C SER A 438 -20.64 0.02 -0.33
N ASP A 439 -20.96 -1.28 -0.34
CA ASP A 439 -22.26 -1.83 0.08
C ASP A 439 -22.36 -1.99 1.61
N PHE A 440 -21.75 -1.08 2.37
CA PHE A 440 -21.80 -1.03 3.84
C PHE A 440 -21.33 0.31 4.39
N TYR A 441 -21.42 0.46 5.71
CA TYR A 441 -20.88 1.62 6.42
C TYR A 441 -19.34 1.65 6.38
N VAL A 442 -18.78 2.71 5.80
CA VAL A 442 -17.33 2.97 5.80
C VAL A 442 -17.09 4.41 6.26
N ASN A 443 -16.51 4.57 7.46
CA ASN A 443 -16.10 5.87 7.97
C ASN A 443 -14.81 5.73 8.78
N PRO A 444 -13.64 6.08 8.22
CA PRO A 444 -12.37 5.93 8.93
C PRO A 444 -12.37 6.65 10.28
N GLY A 445 -12.09 5.91 11.35
CA GLY A 445 -12.01 6.43 12.72
C GLY A 445 -13.36 6.66 13.41
N VAL A 446 -14.48 6.25 12.80
CA VAL A 446 -15.80 6.29 13.41
C VAL A 446 -16.42 4.90 13.36
N ASP A 447 -16.86 4.42 14.51
CA ASP A 447 -17.48 3.10 14.61
C ASP A 447 -18.80 3.04 13.84
N ARG A 448 -19.04 1.88 13.22
CA ARG A 448 -20.30 1.59 12.55
C ARG A 448 -21.45 1.65 13.57
N PRO A 449 -22.58 2.32 13.23
CA PRO A 449 -23.79 2.27 14.05
C PRO A 449 -24.23 0.84 14.34
N THR A 450 -24.76 0.61 15.55
CA THR A 450 -25.22 -0.73 15.98
C THR A 450 -26.46 -1.20 15.23
N THR A 451 -27.21 -0.29 14.62
CA THR A 451 -28.40 -0.54 13.82
C THR A 451 -28.34 0.20 12.49
N GLY A 452 -29.13 -0.25 11.52
CA GLY A 452 -29.20 0.33 10.18
C GLY A 452 -28.40 -0.45 9.15
N ASN A 453 -28.77 -0.25 7.89
CA ASN A 453 -28.10 -0.76 6.71
C ASN A 453 -27.67 0.45 5.89
N PHE A 454 -26.45 0.41 5.35
CA PHE A 454 -25.84 1.55 4.72
C PHE A 454 -25.25 1.21 3.36
N MET A 455 -25.16 2.24 2.52
CA MET A 455 -24.17 2.30 1.46
C MET A 455 -23.30 3.53 1.70
N THR A 456 -22.04 3.43 1.30
CA THR A 456 -21.10 4.55 1.37
C THR A 456 -20.65 4.93 -0.04
N VAL A 457 -20.72 6.22 -0.33
CA VAL A 457 -20.16 6.85 -1.54
C VAL A 457 -19.02 7.75 -1.08
N ALA A 458 -17.80 7.23 -1.05
CA ALA A 458 -16.64 8.02 -0.66
C ALA A 458 -16.18 8.89 -1.83
N ALA A 459 -16.01 10.19 -1.59
CA ALA A 459 -15.38 11.11 -2.53
C ALA A 459 -13.92 11.33 -2.13
N VAL A 460 -13.02 11.28 -3.09
CA VAL A 460 -11.58 11.42 -2.86
C VAL A 460 -11.02 12.52 -3.74
N LEU A 461 -10.35 13.52 -3.15
CA LEU A 461 -9.69 14.59 -3.90
C LEU A 461 -8.33 14.11 -4.42
N LEU A 462 -8.15 14.07 -5.75
CA LEU A 462 -6.95 13.52 -6.38
C LEU A 462 -5.93 14.57 -6.80
N THR A 463 -6.39 15.79 -7.09
CA THR A 463 -5.52 16.89 -7.53
C THR A 463 -5.56 18.05 -6.54
N PRO A 464 -5.15 17.84 -5.27
CA PRO A 464 -5.16 18.89 -4.27
C PRO A 464 -4.17 20.00 -4.63
N THR A 465 -4.55 21.24 -4.34
CA THR A 465 -3.63 22.40 -4.38
C THR A 465 -2.90 22.59 -3.05
N SER A 466 -3.45 22.09 -1.93
CA SER A 466 -2.75 22.05 -0.64
C SER A 466 -1.45 21.25 -0.72
N ARG A 467 -0.42 21.71 -0.02
CA ARG A 467 0.85 21.00 0.17
C ARG A 467 1.24 21.04 1.61
N GLY A 468 1.54 19.89 2.18
CA GLY A 468 1.93 19.74 3.56
C GLY A 468 3.42 19.57 3.79
N SER A 469 3.78 19.22 5.02
CA SER A 469 5.12 18.83 5.41
C SER A 469 5.16 17.76 6.51
N ILE A 470 6.31 17.13 6.67
CA ILE A 470 6.65 16.19 7.72
C ILE A 470 7.95 16.67 8.37
N THR A 471 7.93 16.91 9.68
CA THR A 471 9.11 17.32 10.44
C THR A 471 9.31 16.45 11.68
N LEU A 472 10.53 16.40 12.18
CA LEU A 472 10.83 15.73 13.44
C LEU A 472 10.19 16.46 14.63
N LYS A 473 9.67 15.68 15.59
CA LYS A 473 9.24 16.18 16.90
C LYS A 473 10.42 16.30 17.87
N SER A 474 11.37 15.37 17.79
CA SER A 474 12.57 15.31 18.62
C SER A 474 13.70 14.60 17.85
N ASN A 475 14.87 14.45 18.48
CA ASN A 475 15.98 13.63 17.95
C ASN A 475 15.89 12.14 18.35
N ASN A 476 14.81 11.72 19.01
CA ASN A 476 14.55 10.32 19.33
C ASN A 476 13.91 9.63 18.10
N PRO A 477 14.54 8.59 17.52
CA PRO A 477 13.99 7.89 16.34
C PRO A 477 12.65 7.20 16.59
N PHE A 478 12.25 6.99 17.85
CA PHE A 478 10.98 6.34 18.19
C PHE A 478 9.83 7.32 18.39
N ASP A 479 10.11 8.62 18.49
CA ASP A 479 9.08 9.63 18.56
C ASP A 479 8.39 9.77 17.20
N LYS A 480 7.06 9.85 17.21
CA LYS A 480 6.29 10.07 15.99
C LYS A 480 6.61 11.47 15.43
N PRO A 481 6.87 11.59 14.12
CA PRO A 481 7.10 12.90 13.49
C PRO A 481 5.80 13.71 13.52
N LEU A 482 5.93 15.02 13.34
CA LEU A 482 4.81 15.92 13.10
C LEU A 482 4.47 15.85 11.60
N ILE A 483 3.27 15.38 11.28
CA ILE A 483 2.78 15.24 9.89
C ILE A 483 1.66 16.26 9.72
N ASN A 484 1.85 17.22 8.82
CA ASN A 484 0.86 18.26 8.52
C ASN A 484 0.55 18.25 7.03
N PRO A 485 -0.54 17.62 6.56
CA PRO A 485 -0.95 17.65 5.15
C PRO A 485 -1.50 19.00 4.67
N ASN A 486 -1.71 19.97 5.57
CA ASN A 486 -2.48 21.22 5.39
C ASN A 486 -3.98 20.99 5.14
#